data_AF-A0A1W9RQ34-F1
#
_entry.id   AF-A0A1W9RQ34-F1
#
_cell.length_a   1.000
_cell.length_b   1.000
_cell.length_c   1.000
_cell.angle_alpha   90.00
_cell.angle_beta   90.00
_cell.angle_gamma   90.00
#
_symmetry.space_group_name_H-M   'P 1'
#
loop_
_entity.id
_entity.type
_entity.pdbx_description
1 polymer ?
#
loop_
_entity_poly.entity_id
_entity_poly.type
_entity_poly.pdbx_seq_one_letter_code
_entity_poly.pdbx_strand_id
1 'polypeptide(L)' 'MKNNFKMHYFTYRGNKLYCEDLSVKDLARKFTTPLYIYSARTILHHFYKIKRAFTKITPLICYSVKANSNLSI' A
#
# COMPACT_ATOMS: atom_id res chain seq x y z
N MET A 1 24.94 2.01 6.46
CA MET A 1 23.99 1.09 5.80
C MET A 1 22.60 1.69 5.87
N LYS A 2 22.06 2.28 4.79
CA LYS A 2 20.69 2.80 4.80
C LYS A 2 19.73 1.63 4.61
N ASN A 3 19.05 1.22 5.68
CA ASN A 3 17.94 0.27 5.59
C ASN A 3 16.81 0.91 4.78
N ASN A 4 16.76 0.60 3.48
CA ASN A 4 15.81 1.18 2.53
C ASN A 4 14.50 0.38 2.51
N PHE A 5 13.92 0.08 3.69
CA PHE A 5 12.63 -0.61 3.78
C PHE A 5 11.49 0.38 3.50
N LYS A 6 11.01 0.38 2.26
CA LYS A 6 9.87 1.19 1.85
C LYS A 6 8.58 0.60 2.42
N MET A 7 8.09 1.19 3.51
CA MET A 7 6.86 0.74 4.20
C MET A 7 5.60 0.90 3.36
N HIS A 8 5.52 1.97 2.56
CA HIS A 8 4.38 2.26 1.73
C HIS A 8 4.77 3.18 0.57
N TYR A 9 3.89 3.29 -0.43
CA TYR A 9 4.04 4.20 -1.57
C TYR A 9 3.34 5.55 -1.37
N PHE A 10 3.17 5.98 -0.12
CA PHE A 10 2.92 7.38 0.20
C PHE A 10 4.24 8.13 0.30
N THR A 11 4.38 9.22 -0.44
CA THR A 11 5.60 10.03 -0.47
C THR A 11 5.28 11.51 -0.57
N TYR A 12 6.07 12.33 0.12
CA TYR A 12 6.05 13.77 -0.10
C TYR A 12 6.93 14.12 -1.30
N ARG A 13 6.37 14.90 -2.24
CA ARG A 13 7.11 15.54 -3.34
C ARG A 13 7.07 17.04 -3.07
N GLY A 14 8.15 17.56 -2.47
CA GLY A 14 8.11 18.87 -1.82
C GLY A 14 7.12 18.86 -0.65
N ASN A 15 6.21 19.84 -0.60
CA ASN A 15 5.19 19.94 0.46
C ASN A 15 3.82 19.33 0.08
N LYS A 16 3.79 18.40 -0.88
CA LYS A 16 2.56 17.74 -1.35
C LYS A 16 2.65 16.24 -1.12
N LEU A 17 1.63 15.67 -0.48
CA LEU A 17 1.52 14.22 -0.26
C LEU A 17 0.95 13.53 -1.50
N TYR A 18 1.62 12.49 -1.96
CA TYR A 18 1.20 11.62 -3.05
C TYR A 18 0.98 10.20 -2.56
N CYS A 19 -0.08 9.56 -3.03
CA CYS A 19 -0.23 8.11 -3.04
C CYS A 19 0.18 7.62 -4.43
N GLU A 20 1.31 6.90 -4.51
CA GLU A 20 1.94 6.55 -5.78
C GLU A 20 2.21 7.82 -6.61
N ASP A 21 1.55 7.97 -7.76
CA ASP A 21 1.65 9.14 -8.64
C ASP A 21 0.47 10.11 -8.52
N LEU A 22 -0.47 9.84 -7.61
CA LEU A 22 -1.68 10.65 -7.41
C LEU A 22 -1.56 11.58 -6.20
N SER A 23 -1.87 12.86 -6.40
CA SER A 23 -1.91 13.88 -5.35
C SER A 23 -3.07 13.61 -4.39
N VAL A 24 -2.75 13.43 -3.10
CA VAL A 24 -3.77 13.21 -2.05
C VAL A 24 -4.71 14.40 -1.92
N LYS A 25 -4.20 15.62 -2.11
CA LYS A 25 -5.02 16.85 -2.09
C LYS A 25 -6.06 16.85 -3.19
N ASP A 26 -5.72 16.37 -4.39
CA ASP A 26 -6.64 16.35 -5.52
C ASP A 26 -7.69 15.23 -5.38
N LEU A 27 -7.30 14.08 -4.79
CA LEU A 27 -8.23 13.04 -4.40
C LEU A 27 -9.23 13.53 -3.34
N ALA A 28 -8.74 14.21 -2.29
CA ALA A 28 -9.59 14.77 -1.23
C ALA A 28 -10.55 15.84 -1.76
N ARG A 29 -10.16 16.61 -2.78
CA ARG A 29 -11.05 17.57 -3.45
C ARG A 29 -12.12 16.87 -4.29
N LYS A 30 -11.75 15.81 -5.01
CA LYS A 30 -12.65 15.08 -5.92
C LYS A 30 -13.67 14.21 -5.17
N PHE A 31 -13.23 13.53 -4.12
CA PHE A 31 -14.03 12.53 -3.40
C PHE A 31 -14.48 12.98 -2.00
N THR A 32 -14.18 14.24 -1.64
CA THR A 32 -14.44 14.86 -0.33
C THR A 32 -13.77 14.13 0.84
N THR A 33 -13.90 14.65 2.07
CA THR A 33 -13.30 14.09 3.28
C THR A 33 -14.36 13.81 4.34
N PRO A 34 -14.23 12.75 5.17
CA PRO A 34 -13.08 11.85 5.28
C PRO A 34 -12.95 10.84 4.13
N LEU A 35 -11.70 10.51 3.75
CA LEU A 35 -11.39 9.63 2.62
C LEU A 35 -10.28 8.64 2.99
N TYR A 36 -10.54 7.34 2.81
CA TYR A 36 -9.51 6.31 2.84
C TYR A 36 -8.87 6.16 1.45
N ILE A 37 -7.54 6.21 1.40
CA ILE A 37 -6.76 6.02 0.18
C ILE A 37 -5.85 4.82 0.38
N TYR A 38 -5.92 3.84 -0.52
CA TYR A 38 -5.07 2.65 -0.51
C TYR A 38 -4.12 2.68 -1.70
N SER A 39 -2.90 2.19 -1.50
CA SER A 39 -1.93 1.98 -2.58
C SER A 39 -1.90 0.50 -2.93
N ALA A 40 -2.32 0.16 -4.14
CA ALA A 40 -2.24 -1.21 -4.66
C ALA A 40 -0.78 -1.69 -4.68
N ARG A 41 0.15 -0.80 -5.06
CA ARG A 41 1.58 -1.12 -5.08
C ARG A 41 2.12 -1.45 -3.69
N THR A 42 1.59 -0.82 -2.64
CA THR A 42 1.96 -1.11 -1.25
C THR A 42 1.48 -2.50 -0.85
N ILE A 43 0.22 -2.83 -1.11
CA ILE A 43 -0.38 -4.13 -0.77
C ILE A 43 0.37 -5.26 -1.48
N LEU A 44 0.56 -5.14 -2.79
CA LEU A 44 1.30 -6.13 -3.59
C LEU A 44 2.76 -6.27 -3.15
N HIS A 45 3.43 -5.15 -2.82
CA HIS A 45 4.82 -5.20 -2.34
C HIS A 45 4.94 -6.04 -1.07
N HIS A 46 4.05 -5.86 -0.09
CA HIS A 46 4.06 -6.63 1.16
C HIS A 46 3.68 -8.09 0.94
N PHE A 47 2.68 -8.37 0.11
CA PHE A 47 2.33 -9.74 -0.28
C PHE A 47 3.54 -10.46 -0.89
N TYR A 48 4.21 -9.85 -1.88
CA TYR A 48 5.38 -10.46 -2.51
C TYR A 48 6.57 -10.57 -1.56
N LYS A 49 6.74 -9.65 -0.59
CA LYS A 49 7.78 -9.77 0.43
C LYS A 49 7.58 -11.01 1.28
N ILE A 50 6.35 -11.28 1.72
CA ILE A 50 6.00 -12.50 2.48
C ILE A 50 6.21 -13.72 1.58
N LYS A 51 5.64 -13.73 0.37
CA LYS A 51 5.79 -14.84 -0.59
C LYS A 51 7.26 -15.18 -0.87
N ARG A 52 8.11 -14.17 -1.04
CA ARG A 52 9.56 -14.33 -1.28
C ARG A 52 10.30 -14.87 -0.07
N ALA A 53 9.95 -14.43 1.15
CA ALA A 53 10.61 -14.87 2.37
C ALA A 53 10.41 -16.37 2.64
N PHE A 54 9.26 -16.92 2.22
CA PHE A 54 8.88 -18.30 2.47
C PHE A 54 8.94 -19.20 1.22
N THR A 55 9.63 -18.80 0.15
CA THR A 55 9.68 -19.57 -1.11
C THR A 55 10.12 -21.02 -0.93
N LYS A 56 11.03 -21.29 0.03
CA LYS A 56 11.56 -22.63 0.31
C LYS A 56 10.50 -23.64 0.75
N ILE A 57 9.38 -23.19 1.29
CA ILE A 57 8.32 -24.06 1.83
C ILE A 57 6.99 -23.93 1.06
N THR A 58 6.95 -23.15 -0.02
CA THR A 58 5.77 -22.98 -0.89
C THR A 58 4.44 -22.79 -0.12
N PRO A 59 4.33 -21.75 0.72
CA PRO A 59 3.16 -21.62 1.60
C PRO A 59 1.91 -21.20 0.82
N LEU A 60 0.75 -21.64 1.31
CA LEU A 60 -0.51 -20.98 1.02
C LEU A 60 -0.65 -19.74 1.91
N ILE A 61 -0.64 -18.55 1.31
CA ILE A 61 -0.80 -17.30 2.05
C ILE A 61 -2.28 -16.93 2.07
N CYS A 62 -2.93 -17.08 3.23
CA CYS A 62 -4.31 -16.70 3.44
C CYS A 62 -4.39 -15.30 4.07
N TYR A 63 -4.81 -14.30 3.30
CA TYR A 63 -5.04 -12.96 3.81
C TYR A 63 -6.22 -12.95 4.81
N SER A 64 -6.04 -12.30 5.95
CA SER A 64 -7.09 -12.16 6.96
C SER A 64 -8.04 -11.05 6.57
N VAL A 65 -9.17 -11.40 5.95
CA VAL A 65 -10.16 -10.46 5.40
C VAL A 65 -10.67 -9.44 6.43
N LYS A 66 -10.69 -9.79 7.72
CA LYS A 66 -11.06 -8.85 8.81
C LYS A 66 -10.15 -7.62 8.90
N ALA A 67 -8.94 -7.65 8.34
CA ALA A 67 -8.02 -6.53 8.35
C ALA A 67 -8.48 -5.40 7.42
N ASN A 68 -9.01 -5.76 6.25
CA ASN A 68 -9.66 -4.87 5.31
C ASN A 68 -10.40 -5.74 4.29
N SER A 69 -11.73 -5.66 4.28
CA SER A 69 -12.62 -6.46 3.43
C SER A 69 -13.19 -5.67 2.26
N ASN A 70 -12.57 -4.54 1.89
CA ASN A 70 -12.96 -3.79 0.70
C ASN A 70 -12.83 -4.69 -0.54
N LEU A 71 -13.87 -4.77 -1.36
CA LEU A 71 -13.93 -5.70 -2.51
C LEU A 71 -12.84 -5.49 -3.57
N SER A 72 -12.22 -4.31 -3.62
CA SER A 72 -11.10 -4.02 -4.54
C SER A 72 -9.74 -4.45 -3.99
N ILE A 73 -9.66 -4.84 -2.71
CA ILE A 73 -8.47 -5.34 -2.02
C ILE A 73 -8.55 -6.86 -1.93
#